data_AF-A0A6A5HB92-F1
#
_entry.id   AF-A0A6A5HB92-F1
#
_cell.length_a   1.000
_cell.length_b   1.000
_cell.length_c   1.000
_cell.angle_alpha   90.00
_cell.angle_beta   90.00
_cell.angle_gamma   90.00
#
_symmetry.space_group_name_H-M   'P 1'
#
loop_
_entity.id
_entity.type
_entity.pdbx_description
1 polymer ?
#
loop_
_entity_poly.entity_id
_entity_poly.type
_entity_poly.pdbx_seq_one_letter_code
_entity_poly.pdbx_strand_id
1 'polypeptide(L)'
;MSTSSFPDQHHVVISIDALRCKVCSRMFPGTPQKMNCGHSLCLRCYDRFAIEHESFHCPICGKPVWNTCTAPNFELKGILDSMDKIAGDQRGLLENNLDVATERMIEDNKLMAKQVEKLERENGQFRRDNEQLRRKYSILKEYSSFLGLLFGYAAIAAVWLAVDRFIL
;
A
#
# COMPACT_ATOMS: atom_id res chain seq x y z
N MET A 1 32.27 -19.97 12.19
CA MET A 1 32.81 -19.18 11.07
C MET A 1 32.17 -19.72 9.81
N SER A 2 31.12 -19.06 9.34
CA SER A 2 30.31 -19.52 8.20
C SER A 2 30.65 -18.63 7.02
N THR A 3 31.44 -19.15 6.09
CA THR A 3 31.79 -18.48 4.83
C THR A 3 30.60 -18.59 3.88
N SER A 4 29.79 -17.55 3.75
CA SER A 4 28.82 -17.42 2.65
C SER A 4 29.49 -16.71 1.48
N SER A 5 30.08 -17.50 0.58
CA SER A 5 30.47 -17.04 -0.75
C SER A 5 29.21 -16.76 -1.56
N PHE A 6 28.87 -15.48 -1.75
CA PHE A 6 27.86 -15.05 -2.71
C PHE A 6 28.42 -15.25 -4.13
N PRO A 7 27.72 -15.96 -5.04
CA PRO A 7 28.18 -16.10 -6.42
C PRO A 7 28.01 -14.77 -7.17
N ASP A 8 28.97 -14.45 -8.02
CA ASP A 8 29.04 -13.26 -8.89
C ASP A 8 27.67 -12.85 -9.45
N GLN A 9 27.14 -11.72 -8.98
CA GLN A 9 25.99 -11.08 -9.62
C GLN A 9 26.49 -10.32 -10.85
N HIS A 10 26.54 -11.00 -11.99
CA HIS A 10 26.81 -10.33 -13.28
C HIS A 10 25.62 -9.45 -13.66
N HIS A 11 25.68 -8.17 -13.28
CA HIS A 11 24.72 -7.17 -13.71
C HIS A 11 24.95 -6.84 -15.20
N VAL A 12 24.05 -7.30 -16.07
CA VAL A 12 24.08 -6.99 -17.50
C VAL A 12 23.05 -5.90 -17.79
N VAL A 13 23.52 -4.73 -18.25
CA VAL A 13 22.67 -3.62 -18.68
C VAL A 13 22.49 -3.71 -20.18
N ILE A 14 21.27 -3.97 -20.64
CA ILE A 14 20.91 -4.00 -22.06
C ILE A 14 20.02 -2.79 -22.34
N SER A 15 20.40 -1.97 -23.32
CA SER A 15 19.53 -0.89 -23.78
C SER A 15 18.28 -1.46 -24.45
N ILE A 16 17.10 -0.97 -24.07
CA ILE A 16 15.82 -1.34 -24.66
C ILE A 16 15.84 -1.08 -26.19
N ASP A 17 16.61 -0.11 -26.66
CA ASP A 17 16.73 0.19 -28.09
C ASP A 17 17.46 -0.90 -28.89
N ALA A 18 18.27 -1.73 -28.23
CA ALA A 18 18.91 -2.89 -28.84
C ALA A 18 17.92 -4.05 -29.07
N LEU A 19 16.80 -4.04 -28.36
CA LEU A 19 15.74 -5.05 -28.39
C LEU A 19 14.56 -4.65 -29.28
N ARG A 20 14.69 -3.52 -29.98
CA ARG A 20 13.70 -3.00 -30.93
C ARG A 20 14.15 -3.20 -32.36
N CYS A 21 13.19 -3.55 -33.21
CA CYS A 21 13.39 -3.54 -34.65
C CYS A 21 13.60 -2.11 -35.13
N LYS A 22 14.70 -1.84 -35.85
CA LYS A 22 15.02 -0.49 -36.36
C LYS A 22 14.11 -0.01 -37.49
N VAL A 23 13.31 -0.89 -38.08
CA VAL A 23 12.37 -0.54 -39.16
C VAL A 23 11.00 -0.12 -38.62
N CYS A 24 10.44 -0.87 -37.66
CA CYS A 24 9.10 -0.60 -37.13
C CYS A 24 9.11 0.02 -35.71
N SER A 25 10.29 0.18 -35.10
CA SER A 25 10.54 0.73 -33.76
C SER A 25 9.80 0.03 -32.60
N ARG A 26 9.23 -1.15 -32.87
CA ARG A 26 8.61 -2.02 -31.86
C ARG A 26 9.64 -3.01 -31.34
N MET A 27 9.43 -3.48 -30.10
CA MET A 27 10.13 -4.66 -29.57
C MET A 27 9.95 -5.82 -30.54
N PHE A 28 10.97 -6.66 -30.72
CA PHE A 28 10.88 -7.76 -31.68
C PHE A 28 9.74 -8.72 -31.30
N PRO A 29 8.71 -8.87 -32.16
CA PRO A 29 7.65 -9.84 -31.92
C PRO A 29 8.15 -11.23 -32.35
N GLY A 30 8.20 -12.17 -31.39
CA GLY A 30 8.65 -13.53 -31.64
C GLY A 30 10.15 -13.61 -31.96
N THR A 31 10.54 -14.51 -32.86
CA THR A 31 11.96 -14.72 -33.21
C THR A 31 12.41 -13.72 -34.28
N PRO A 32 13.35 -12.80 -33.98
CA PRO A 32 13.93 -11.90 -34.98
C PRO A 32 14.70 -12.67 -36.05
N GLN A 33 14.69 -12.20 -37.30
CA GLN A 33 15.53 -12.74 -38.37
C GLN A 33 16.87 -12.02 -38.41
N LYS A 34 17.97 -12.76 -38.28
CA LYS A 34 19.35 -12.28 -38.42
C LYS A 34 19.78 -12.41 -39.87
N MET A 35 20.22 -11.30 -40.43
CA MET A 35 20.76 -11.22 -41.78
C MET A 35 22.27 -11.52 -41.77
N ASN A 36 22.82 -11.87 -42.93
CA ASN A 36 24.27 -12.06 -43.17
C ASN A 36 25.15 -10.88 -42.71
N CYS A 37 24.62 -9.65 -42.76
CA CYS A 37 25.29 -8.45 -42.28
C CYS A 37 25.35 -8.32 -40.74
N GLY A 38 24.71 -9.23 -40.01
CA GLY A 38 24.67 -9.28 -38.55
C GLY A 38 23.48 -8.56 -37.92
N HIS A 39 22.74 -7.74 -38.66
CA HIS A 39 21.57 -7.04 -38.13
C HIS A 39 20.34 -7.94 -38.07
N SER A 40 19.48 -7.69 -37.08
CA SER A 40 18.22 -8.40 -36.89
C SER A 40 17.00 -7.55 -37.22
N LEU A 41 16.02 -8.16 -37.88
CA LEU A 41 14.73 -7.55 -38.22
C LEU A 41 13.58 -8.38 -37.67
N CYS A 42 12.43 -7.72 -37.47
CA CYS A 42 11.20 -8.43 -37.13
C CYS A 42 10.74 -9.31 -38.31
N LEU A 43 10.15 -10.48 -38.07
CA LEU A 43 9.70 -11.38 -39.16
C LEU A 43 8.80 -10.63 -40.16
N ARG A 44 7.82 -9.87 -39.68
CA ARG A 44 6.94 -9.04 -40.51
C ARG A 44 7.67 -8.00 -41.36
N CYS A 45 8.75 -7.46 -40.83
CA CYS A 45 9.56 -6.43 -41.48
C CYS A 45 10.41 -7.11 -42.57
N TYR A 46 11.00 -8.25 -42.22
CA TYR A 46 11.76 -9.08 -43.14
C TYR A 46 10.90 -9.54 -44.32
N ASP A 47 9.74 -10.15 -44.04
CA ASP A 47 8.84 -10.66 -45.08
C ASP A 47 8.43 -9.56 -46.05
N ARG A 48 8.19 -8.33 -45.56
CA ARG A 48 7.88 -7.19 -46.42
C ARG A 48 8.97 -6.89 -47.44
N PHE A 49 10.24 -6.95 -47.06
CA PHE A 49 11.37 -6.70 -47.97
C PHE A 49 11.71 -7.93 -48.81
N ALA A 50 11.53 -9.13 -48.26
CA ALA A 50 11.86 -10.39 -48.93
C ALA A 50 10.85 -10.77 -50.02
N ILE A 51 9.58 -10.38 -49.88
CA ILE A 51 8.53 -10.64 -50.89
C ILE A 51 8.79 -9.86 -52.19
N GLU A 52 9.46 -8.72 -52.14
CA GLU A 52 9.63 -7.83 -53.30
C GLU A 52 10.89 -8.15 -54.13
N HIS A 53 11.93 -8.77 -53.55
CA HIS A 53 13.20 -9.02 -54.26
C HIS A 53 13.94 -10.29 -53.77
N GLU A 54 14.60 -11.01 -54.70
CA GLU A 54 15.48 -12.17 -54.43
C GLU A 54 16.71 -11.81 -53.59
N SER A 55 17.11 -10.54 -53.66
CA SER A 55 18.12 -9.91 -52.81
C SER A 55 17.67 -8.49 -52.49
N PHE A 56 17.85 -8.07 -51.24
CA PHE A 56 17.52 -6.70 -50.81
C PHE A 56 18.68 -6.10 -50.03
N HIS A 57 18.71 -4.78 -49.91
CA HIS A 57 19.72 -4.09 -49.11
C HIS A 57 19.24 -3.95 -47.68
N CYS A 58 20.12 -4.25 -46.72
CA CYS A 58 19.80 -4.12 -45.31
C CYS A 58 19.35 -2.66 -45.02
N PRO A 59 18.15 -2.44 -44.45
CA PRO A 59 17.64 -1.10 -44.17
C PRO A 59 18.43 -0.36 -43.07
N ILE A 60 19.38 -1.03 -42.41
CA ILE A 60 20.19 -0.47 -41.33
C ILE A 60 21.58 -0.05 -41.83
N CYS A 61 22.21 -0.86 -42.69
CA CYS A 61 23.60 -0.62 -43.13
C CYS A 61 23.81 -0.60 -44.65
N GLY A 62 22.76 -0.81 -45.44
CA GLY A 62 22.81 -0.78 -46.91
C GLY A 62 23.56 -1.93 -47.56
N LYS A 63 24.04 -2.94 -46.81
CA LYS A 63 24.73 -4.12 -47.37
C LYS A 63 23.74 -5.08 -48.05
N PRO A 64 24.11 -5.76 -49.15
CA PRO A 64 23.25 -6.73 -49.80
C PRO A 64 23.00 -7.95 -48.89
N VAL A 65 21.73 -8.35 -48.82
CA VAL A 65 21.23 -9.48 -48.05
C VAL A 65 20.64 -10.47 -49.04
N TRP A 66 21.13 -11.70 -49.00
CA TRP A 66 20.55 -12.83 -49.74
C TRP A 66 19.53 -13.54 -48.86
N ASN A 67 18.31 -13.73 -49.36
CA ASN A 67 17.22 -14.34 -48.60
C ASN A 67 17.54 -15.77 -48.13
N THR A 68 18.45 -16.47 -48.81
CA THR A 68 18.92 -17.82 -48.47
C THR A 68 19.88 -17.86 -47.27
N CYS A 69 20.44 -16.71 -46.85
CA CYS A 69 21.43 -16.62 -45.78
C CYS A 69 20.89 -16.01 -44.48
N THR A 70 19.57 -15.90 -44.34
CA THR A 70 18.95 -15.42 -43.10
C THR A 70 18.65 -16.56 -42.15
N ALA A 71 18.93 -16.35 -40.87
CA ALA A 71 18.66 -17.33 -39.82
C ALA A 71 17.94 -16.67 -38.63
N PRO A 72 17.03 -17.39 -37.97
CA PRO A 72 16.40 -16.90 -36.75
C PRO A 72 17.43 -16.64 -35.66
N ASN A 73 17.30 -15.51 -34.95
CA ASN A 73 18.15 -15.13 -33.82
C ASN A 73 17.53 -15.66 -32.52
N PHE A 74 17.87 -16.90 -32.15
CA PHE A 74 17.35 -17.54 -30.95
C PHE A 74 17.94 -16.94 -29.66
N GLU A 75 19.16 -16.41 -29.72
CA GLU A 75 19.79 -15.75 -28.58
C GLU A 75 19.02 -14.49 -28.19
N LEU A 76 18.68 -13.65 -29.17
CA LEU A 76 17.88 -12.45 -28.94
C LEU A 76 16.47 -12.79 -28.46
N LYS A 77 15.86 -13.87 -28.98
CA LYS A 77 14.60 -14.39 -28.44
C LYS A 77 14.73 -14.84 -26.99
N GLY A 78 15.80 -15.55 -26.64
CA GLY A 78 16.05 -16.01 -25.27
C GLY A 78 16.13 -14.83 -24.29
N ILE A 79 16.81 -13.75 -24.67
CA ILE A 79 16.89 -12.53 -23.87
C ILE A 79 15.49 -11.90 -23.68
N LEU A 80 14.71 -11.78 -24.76
CA LEU A 80 13.35 -11.24 -24.71
C LEU A 80 12.44 -12.08 -23.80
N ASP A 81 12.46 -13.40 -23.96
CA ASP A 81 11.68 -14.33 -23.15
C ASP A 81 12.07 -14.25 -21.66
N SER A 82 13.37 -14.13 -21.35
CA SER A 82 13.85 -13.94 -19.99
C SER A 82 13.38 -12.62 -19.38
N MET A 83 13.39 -11.53 -20.15
CA MET A 83 12.90 -10.23 -19.69
C MET A 83 11.40 -10.26 -19.40
N ASP A 84 10.61 -10.90 -20.26
CA ASP A 84 9.16 -11.03 -20.07
C ASP A 84 8.83 -11.87 -18.81
N LYS A 85 9.59 -12.94 -18.54
CA LYS A 85 9.45 -13.74 -17.31
C LYS A 85 9.77 -12.94 -16.06
N ILE A 86 10.90 -12.22 -16.05
CA ILE A 86 11.30 -11.40 -14.89
C ILE A 86 10.26 -10.31 -14.62
N ALA A 87 9.76 -9.65 -15.67
CA ALA A 87 8.72 -8.63 -15.54
C ALA A 87 7.39 -9.24 -15.05
N GLY A 88 7.03 -10.43 -15.53
CA GLY A 88 5.87 -11.18 -15.08
C GLY A 88 5.95 -11.57 -13.60
N ASP A 89 7.07 -12.14 -13.18
CA ASP A 89 7.31 -12.57 -11.80
C ASP A 89 7.32 -11.37 -10.83
N GLN A 90 7.93 -10.25 -11.21
CA GLN A 90 7.90 -9.02 -10.41
C GLN A 90 6.48 -8.46 -10.25
N ARG A 91 5.68 -8.45 -11.33
CA ARG A 91 4.28 -8.00 -11.27
C ARG A 91 3.44 -8.91 -10.39
N GLY A 92 3.57 -10.23 -10.57
CA GLY A 92 2.84 -11.20 -9.74
C GLY A 92 3.24 -11.12 -8.26
N LEU A 93 4.53 -10.95 -7.96
CA LEU A 93 4.99 -10.75 -6.59
C LEU A 93 4.42 -9.45 -6.00
N LEU A 94 4.43 -8.35 -6.76
CA LEU A 94 3.89 -7.06 -6.32
C LEU A 94 2.38 -7.14 -6.05
N GLU A 95 1.61 -7.71 -6.96
CA GLU A 95 0.16 -7.89 -6.82
C GLU A 95 -0.17 -8.73 -5.57
N ASN A 96 0.48 -9.87 -5.39
CA ASN A 96 0.26 -10.72 -4.22
C ASN A 96 0.60 -10.00 -2.90
N ASN A 97 1.71 -9.24 -2.86
CA ASN A 97 2.07 -8.48 -1.66
C ASN A 97 1.09 -7.34 -1.39
N LEU A 98 0.59 -6.69 -2.44
CA LEU A 98 -0.40 -5.62 -2.33
C LEU A 98 -1.73 -6.15 -1.78
N ASP A 99 -2.20 -7.30 -2.25
CA ASP A 99 -3.43 -7.93 -1.78
C ASP A 99 -3.34 -8.29 -0.30
N VAL A 100 -2.25 -8.97 0.12
CA VAL A 100 -2.04 -9.32 1.53
C VAL A 100 -1.93 -8.08 2.41
N ALA A 101 -1.25 -7.02 1.96
CA ALA A 101 -1.16 -5.78 2.71
C ALA A 101 -2.53 -5.10 2.86
N THR A 102 -3.33 -5.11 1.78
CA THR A 102 -4.67 -4.51 1.76
C THR A 102 -5.63 -5.27 2.67
N GLU A 103 -5.62 -6.61 2.64
CA GLU A 103 -6.44 -7.44 3.51
C GLU A 103 -6.14 -7.18 4.99
N ARG A 104 -4.86 -7.15 5.38
CA ARG A 104 -4.46 -6.85 6.77
C ARG A 104 -4.97 -5.48 7.21
N MET A 105 -4.83 -4.45 6.37
CA MET A 105 -5.31 -3.10 6.69
C MET A 105 -6.84 -3.06 6.82
N ILE A 106 -7.58 -3.82 6.01
CA ILE A 106 -9.03 -3.93 6.13
C ILE A 106 -9.42 -4.60 7.45
N GLU A 107 -8.73 -5.67 7.83
CA GLU A 107 -8.99 -6.37 9.08
C GLU A 107 -8.68 -5.50 10.31
N ASP A 108 -7.56 -4.79 10.29
CA ASP A 108 -7.19 -3.83 11.33
C ASP A 108 -8.21 -2.69 11.44
N ASN A 109 -8.66 -2.12 10.31
CA ASN A 109 -9.70 -1.09 10.32
C ASN A 109 -11.01 -1.60 10.92
N LYS A 110 -11.41 -2.84 10.62
CA LYS A 110 -12.60 -3.47 11.23
C LYS A 110 -12.42 -3.65 12.73
N LEU A 111 -11.24 -4.07 13.18
CA LEU A 111 -10.94 -4.24 14.60
C LEU A 111 -10.95 -2.89 15.32
N MET A 112 -10.33 -1.87 14.74
CA MET A 112 -10.32 -0.51 15.28
C MET A 112 -11.73 0.06 15.38
N ALA A 113 -12.57 -0.11 14.36
CA ALA A 113 -13.97 0.30 14.41
C ALA A 113 -14.73 -0.34 15.59
N LYS A 114 -14.52 -1.64 15.85
CA LYS A 114 -15.10 -2.32 17.02
C LYS A 114 -14.59 -1.78 18.35
N GLN A 115 -13.31 -1.40 18.43
CA GLN A 115 -12.74 -0.79 19.64
C GLN A 115 -13.32 0.60 19.90
N VAL A 116 -13.45 1.42 18.84
CA VAL A 116 -14.09 2.75 18.93
C VAL A 116 -15.52 2.60 19.45
N GLU A 117 -16.31 1.70 18.86
CA GLU A 117 -17.71 1.48 19.29
C GLU A 117 -17.78 1.04 20.76
N LYS A 118 -16.84 0.18 21.20
CA LYS A 118 -16.76 -0.24 22.61
C LYS A 118 -16.44 0.93 23.54
N LEU A 119 -15.45 1.75 23.19
CA LEU A 119 -15.08 2.93 23.97
C LEU A 119 -16.21 3.95 24.02
N GLU A 120 -16.95 4.16 22.93
CA GLU A 120 -18.11 5.03 22.89
C GLU A 120 -19.23 4.53 23.83
N ARG A 121 -19.48 3.22 23.86
CA ARG A 121 -20.42 2.61 24.80
C ARG A 121 -20.00 2.81 26.26
N GLU A 122 -18.73 2.57 26.58
CA GLU A 122 -18.18 2.77 27.92
C GLU A 122 -18.23 4.24 28.35
N ASN A 123 -17.84 5.16 27.47
CA ASN A 123 -17.87 6.59 27.73
C ASN A 123 -19.32 7.11 27.90
N GLY A 124 -20.25 6.58 27.11
CA GLY A 124 -21.68 6.86 27.25
C GLY A 124 -22.24 6.39 28.60
N GLN A 125 -21.82 5.23 29.08
CA GLN A 125 -22.17 4.74 30.41
C GLN A 125 -21.58 5.62 31.51
N PHE A 126 -20.29 5.93 31.42
CA PHE A 126 -19.63 6.81 32.38
C PHE A 126 -20.29 8.18 32.47
N ARG A 127 -20.71 8.75 31.33
CA ARG A 127 -21.50 9.99 31.30
C ARG A 127 -22.80 9.89 32.11
N ARG A 128 -23.55 8.80 31.97
CA ARG A 128 -24.81 8.58 32.71
C ARG A 128 -24.56 8.44 34.21
N ASP A 129 -23.55 7.65 34.59
CA ASP A 129 -23.20 7.42 35.99
C ASP A 129 -22.77 8.73 36.67
N ASN A 130 -21.96 9.54 35.98
CA ASN A 130 -21.53 10.85 36.45
C ASN A 130 -22.73 11.80 36.61
N GLU A 131 -23.70 11.79 35.69
CA GLU A 131 -24.92 12.58 35.81
C GLU A 131 -25.78 12.16 37.00
N GLN A 132 -25.92 10.85 37.26
CA GLN A 132 -26.62 10.34 38.44
C GLN A 132 -25.93 10.76 39.74
N LEU A 133 -24.59 10.67 39.79
CA LEU A 133 -23.79 11.14 40.91
C LEU A 133 -24.01 12.63 41.17
N ARG A 134 -24.04 13.48 40.13
CA ARG A 134 -24.36 14.90 40.27
C ARG A 134 -25.74 15.14 40.87
N ARG A 135 -26.76 14.38 40.45
CA ARG A 135 -28.13 14.50 41.02
C ARG A 135 -28.15 14.13 42.50
N LYS A 136 -27.52 13.00 42.88
CA LYS A 136 -27.41 12.59 44.29
C LYS A 136 -26.69 13.65 45.12
N TYR A 137 -25.58 14.18 44.59
CA TYR A 137 -24.80 15.22 45.27
C TYR A 137 -25.59 16.53 45.43
N SER A 138 -26.44 16.89 44.46
CA SER A 138 -27.33 18.06 44.56
C SER A 138 -28.30 17.94 45.74
N ILE A 139 -28.94 16.78 45.90
CA ILE A 139 -29.87 16.52 47.00
C ILE A 139 -29.15 16.57 48.36
N LEU A 140 -27.97 15.95 48.44
CA LEU A 140 -27.13 16.00 49.64
C LEU A 140 -26.72 17.43 50.01
N LYS A 141 -26.43 18.27 49.01
CA LYS A 141 -26.10 19.68 49.21
C LYS A 141 -27.30 20.51 49.71
N GLU A 142 -28.50 20.23 49.21
CA GLU A 142 -29.72 20.87 49.74
C GLU A 142 -29.93 20.46 51.21
N TYR A 143 -29.84 19.17 51.51
CA TYR A 143 -29.99 18.64 52.87
C TYR A 143 -28.98 19.23 53.86
N SER A 144 -27.70 19.34 53.48
CA SER A 144 -26.67 19.96 54.33
C SER A 144 -26.95 21.45 54.58
N SER A 145 -27.50 22.16 53.58
CA SER A 145 -27.91 23.56 53.73
C SER A 145 -29.07 23.70 54.71
N PHE A 146 -30.09 22.82 54.64
CA PHE A 146 -31.20 22.79 55.60
C PHE A 146 -30.76 22.48 57.03
N LEU A 147 -29.86 21.50 57.20
CA LEU A 147 -29.27 21.18 58.50
C LEU A 147 -28.53 22.37 59.11
N GLY A 148 -27.73 23.09 58.30
CA GLY A 148 -27.04 24.29 58.75
C GLY A 148 -27.98 25.36 59.32
N LEU A 149 -29.14 25.57 58.67
CA LEU A 149 -30.17 26.50 59.18
C LEU A 149 -30.79 26.01 60.48
N LEU A 150 -31.11 24.72 60.61
CA LEU A 150 -31.67 24.12 61.83
C LEU A 150 -30.71 24.27 63.02
N PHE A 151 -29.42 23.96 62.83
CA PHE A 151 -28.41 24.14 63.87
C PHE A 151 -28.24 25.62 64.26
N GLY A 152 -28.25 26.52 63.28
CA GLY A 152 -28.21 27.97 63.54
C GLY A 152 -29.39 28.45 64.38
N TYR A 153 -30.61 28.00 64.04
CA TYR A 153 -31.82 28.33 64.82
C TYR A 153 -31.77 27.77 66.25
N ALA A 154 -31.36 26.51 66.40
CA ALA A 154 -31.24 25.87 67.72
C ALA A 154 -30.24 26.60 68.63
N ALA A 155 -29.12 27.07 68.08
CA ALA A 155 -28.14 27.87 68.81
C ALA A 155 -28.74 29.20 69.30
N ILE A 156 -29.47 29.92 68.45
CA ILE A 156 -30.14 31.17 68.83
C ILE A 156 -31.18 30.93 69.93
N ALA A 157 -32.02 29.90 69.79
CA ALA A 157 -33.02 29.54 70.78
C ALA A 157 -32.39 29.17 72.14
N ALA A 158 -31.27 28.44 72.14
CA ALA A 158 -30.55 28.10 73.36
C ALA A 158 -29.97 29.34 74.07
N VAL A 159 -29.44 30.30 73.31
CA VAL A 159 -28.96 31.59 73.87
C VAL A 159 -30.13 32.37 74.49
N TRP A 160 -31.27 32.45 73.79
CA TRP A 160 -32.46 33.16 74.30
C TRP A 160 -32.98 32.54 75.60
N LEU A 161 -33.10 31.20 75.66
CA LEU A 161 -33.48 30.47 76.87
C LEU A 161 -32.47 30.66 78.02
N ALA A 162 -31.18 30.71 77.72
CA ALA A 162 -30.15 30.93 78.74
C ALA A 162 -30.22 32.34 79.34
N VAL A 163 -30.52 33.35 78.51
CA VAL A 163 -30.71 34.74 78.94
C VAL A 163 -31.96 34.88 79.81
N ASP A 164 -33.10 34.30 79.39
CA ASP A 164 -34.33 34.32 80.17
C ASP A 164 -34.15 33.67 81.56
N ARG A 165 -33.31 32.63 81.64
CA ARG A 165 -32.99 31.95 82.91
C ARG A 165 -32.06 32.73 83.84
N PHE A 166 -31.39 33.77 83.34
CA PHE A 166 -30.48 34.62 84.11
C PHE A 166 -31.14 35.91 84.60
N ILE A 167 -32.31 36.26 84.03
CA ILE A 167 -33.06 37.48 84.32
C ILE A 167 -34.22 37.25 85.32
N LEU A 168 -34.50 35.99 85.68
CA LEU A 168 -35.42 35.55 86.74
C LEU A 168 -34.68 35.12 88.00
#